data_AF-A0A8B7GR13-F1
#
_entry.id   AF-A0A8B7GR13-F1
#
_cell.length_a   1.000
_cell.length_b   1.000
_cell.length_c   1.000
_cell.angle_alpha   90.00
_cell.angle_beta   90.00
_cell.angle_gamma   90.00
#
_symmetry.space_group_name_H-M   'P 1'
#
loop_
_entity.id
_entity.type
_entity.pdbx_description
1 polymer ?
#
loop_
_entity_poly.entity_id
_entity_poly.type
_entity_poly.pdbx_seq_one_letter_code
_entity_poly.pdbx_strand_id
1 'polypeptide(L)'
;MAAPVPWACCALLAAAAAVVYAQRHSPQEAPHVQYERLGSDVTLPCGTANWDAAVTWRVNGTDLAPNLLNGSQLMLRGLELGHSGLYACFHRDSWHLRHQVLLHVGLPPREPVLSCRSNTYPKGFYCSWHLPTPTYIPNTFNVTVLHGSKIMVCEKDPALKNRCHIRYMHLFSTIKYKVSISVSNALGHNATAITFDEFTIVKPDPPENVVARPVPSNPRRLEVTWQTPSTWPDPESFPLKFFLRYRPLILDQWQHVELSDGTAHTITDAYAGKEYIIQVAAKDNEIGTWSDWSVAAHATPWTEEPRHLTTEAQATETTTSTTSSLAPPPTTKICDPGELGSGGGPSAPFLISVPVTLALAAAAATASSLLI
;
A
#
# COMPACT_ATOMS: atom_id res chain seq x y z
N MET A 1 61.16 -8.03 52.79
CA MET A 1 60.56 -9.34 53.13
C MET A 1 59.06 -9.22 52.94
N ALA A 2 58.53 -9.73 51.83
CA ALA A 2 57.09 -9.80 51.59
C ALA A 2 56.75 -11.29 51.45
N ALA A 3 55.87 -11.78 52.33
CA ALA A 3 55.49 -13.18 52.38
C ALA A 3 54.73 -13.59 51.10
N PRO A 4 55.00 -14.77 50.52
CA PRO A 4 54.24 -15.24 49.38
C PRO A 4 52.84 -15.66 49.84
N VAL A 5 51.81 -15.00 49.31
CA VAL A 5 50.41 -15.42 49.45
C VAL A 5 50.27 -16.81 48.82
N PRO A 6 49.67 -17.80 49.50
CA PRO A 6 49.68 -19.17 49.01
C PRO A 6 48.78 -19.29 47.78
N TRP A 7 49.39 -19.68 46.66
CA TRP A 7 48.74 -20.02 45.38
C TRP A 7 47.49 -20.91 45.52
N ALA A 8 47.41 -21.68 46.60
CA ALA A 8 46.26 -22.52 46.94
C ALA A 8 44.95 -21.72 47.08
N CYS A 9 44.98 -20.48 47.57
CA CYS A 9 43.77 -19.69 47.78
C CYS A 9 43.18 -19.18 46.45
N CYS A 10 44.04 -18.80 45.50
CA CYS A 10 43.63 -18.40 44.16
C CYS A 10 43.09 -19.57 43.33
N ALA A 11 43.67 -20.77 43.48
CA ALA A 11 43.18 -21.97 42.81
C ALA A 11 41.78 -22.38 43.30
N LEU A 12 41.51 -22.27 44.60
CA LEU A 12 40.19 -22.54 45.17
C LEU A 12 39.13 -21.53 44.73
N LEU A 13 39.49 -20.24 44.63
CA LEU A 13 38.58 -19.20 44.13
C LEU A 13 38.30 -19.36 42.62
N ALA A 14 39.30 -19.73 41.83
CA ALA A 14 39.13 -20.02 40.41
C ALA A 14 38.28 -21.28 40.19
N ALA A 15 38.48 -22.33 40.98
CA ALA A 15 37.65 -23.53 40.94
C ALA A 15 36.20 -23.24 41.38
N ALA A 16 36.00 -22.46 42.44
CA ALA A 16 34.66 -22.04 42.87
C ALA A 16 33.96 -21.17 41.82
N ALA A 17 34.67 -20.22 41.21
CA ALA A 17 34.14 -19.39 40.13
C ALA A 17 33.81 -20.21 38.88
N ALA A 18 34.64 -21.20 38.52
CA ALA A 18 34.39 -22.12 37.42
C ALA A 18 33.19 -23.04 37.70
N VAL A 19 33.02 -23.50 38.94
CA VAL A 19 31.83 -24.29 39.35
C VAL A 19 30.57 -23.44 39.33
N VAL A 20 30.61 -22.18 39.79
CA VAL A 20 29.48 -21.25 39.72
C VAL A 20 29.15 -20.87 38.27
N TYR A 21 30.16 -20.70 37.42
CA TYR A 21 30.00 -20.42 35.99
C TYR A 21 29.45 -21.63 35.22
N ALA A 22 29.93 -22.84 35.54
CA ALA A 22 29.43 -24.10 34.98
C ALA A 22 28.01 -24.43 35.46
N GLN A 23 27.65 -24.11 36.71
CA GLN A 23 26.27 -24.24 37.19
C GLN A 23 25.31 -23.25 36.52
N ARG A 24 25.76 -22.03 36.17
CA ARG A 24 24.96 -21.04 35.43
C ARG A 24 24.75 -21.39 33.95
N HIS A 25 25.65 -22.18 33.35
CA HIS A 25 25.58 -22.61 31.96
C HIS A 25 25.40 -24.13 31.84
N SER A 26 24.38 -24.67 32.51
CA SER A 26 23.81 -25.94 32.06
C SER A 26 23.23 -25.71 30.65
N PRO A 27 23.45 -26.61 29.67
CA PRO A 27 22.88 -26.46 28.33
C PRO A 27 21.36 -26.47 28.48
N GLN A 28 20.74 -25.29 28.35
CA GLN A 28 19.28 -25.18 28.35
C GLN A 28 18.80 -25.83 27.05
N GLU A 29 18.30 -27.06 27.19
CA GLU A 29 17.73 -27.85 26.10
C GLU A 29 16.66 -27.00 25.39
N ALA A 30 16.79 -26.86 24.07
CA ALA A 30 15.86 -26.03 23.30
C ALA A 30 14.43 -26.57 23.49
N PRO A 31 13.43 -25.69 23.72
CA PRO A 31 12.07 -26.15 23.99
C PRO A 31 11.54 -26.94 22.79
N HIS A 32 10.82 -28.03 23.08
CA HIS A 32 10.17 -28.81 22.04
C HIS A 32 9.06 -27.97 21.38
N VAL A 33 9.13 -27.77 20.07
CA VAL A 33 8.11 -26.99 19.35
C VAL A 33 6.95 -27.89 18.97
N GLN A 34 5.75 -27.56 19.43
CA GLN A 34 4.52 -28.30 19.15
C GLN A 34 3.49 -27.39 18.49
N TYR A 35 2.85 -27.90 17.43
CA TYR A 35 1.81 -27.17 16.70
C TYR A 35 0.46 -27.84 16.92
N GLU A 36 -0.53 -27.05 17.30
CA GLU A 36 -1.88 -27.55 17.56
C GLU A 36 -2.92 -26.73 16.81
N ARG A 37 -4.06 -27.37 16.53
CA ARG A 37 -5.14 -26.75 15.77
C ARG A 37 -6.00 -25.86 16.67
N LEU A 38 -6.36 -24.68 16.17
CA LEU A 38 -7.32 -23.81 16.83
C LEU A 38 -8.67 -24.52 17.01
N GLY A 39 -9.18 -24.50 18.23
CA GLY A 39 -10.42 -25.16 18.67
C GLY A 39 -10.25 -26.63 19.06
N SER A 40 -9.07 -27.24 18.95
CA SER A 40 -8.85 -28.61 19.42
C SER A 40 -8.50 -28.66 20.91
N ASP A 41 -8.61 -29.87 21.47
CA ASP A 41 -8.15 -30.16 22.82
C ASP A 41 -6.76 -30.81 22.73
N VAL A 42 -5.82 -30.38 23.58
CA VAL A 42 -4.46 -30.93 23.65
C VAL A 42 -4.12 -31.32 25.08
N THR A 43 -3.37 -32.41 25.22
CA THR A 43 -2.78 -32.83 26.48
C THR A 43 -1.26 -32.79 26.37
N LEU A 44 -0.63 -31.93 27.15
CA LEU A 44 0.83 -31.78 27.18
C LEU A 44 1.42 -32.68 28.29
N PRO A 45 2.26 -33.67 27.96
CA PRO A 45 2.91 -34.51 28.95
C PRO A 45 4.09 -33.79 29.61
N CYS A 46 4.35 -34.07 30.89
CA CYS A 46 5.53 -33.58 31.59
C CYS A 46 6.75 -34.47 31.29
N GLY A 47 7.20 -34.47 30.03
CA GLY A 47 8.29 -35.34 29.58
C GLY A 47 7.95 -36.82 29.81
N THR A 48 8.84 -37.55 30.48
CA THR A 48 8.67 -38.97 30.84
C THR A 48 8.15 -39.19 32.26
N ALA A 49 7.61 -38.16 32.91
CA ALA A 49 7.08 -38.29 34.27
C ALA A 49 5.89 -39.26 34.32
N ASN A 50 5.84 -40.10 35.35
CA ASN A 50 4.68 -40.94 35.63
C ASN A 50 3.43 -40.08 35.88
N TRP A 51 2.25 -40.65 35.69
CA TRP A 51 0.98 -39.93 35.83
C TRP A 51 0.76 -39.38 37.25
N ASP A 52 1.25 -40.08 38.26
CA ASP A 52 1.16 -39.73 39.68
C ASP A 52 2.25 -38.76 40.17
N ALA A 53 3.18 -38.36 39.29
CA ALA A 53 4.27 -37.47 39.66
C ALA A 53 3.75 -36.09 40.07
N ALA A 54 4.20 -35.60 41.22
CA ALA A 54 3.89 -34.26 41.70
C ALA A 54 4.63 -33.21 40.87
N VAL A 55 3.89 -32.52 39.99
CA VAL A 55 4.44 -31.49 39.10
C VAL A 55 3.74 -30.14 39.29
N THR A 56 4.41 -29.11 38.78
CA THR A 56 3.88 -27.75 38.65
C THR A 56 4.10 -27.28 37.22
N TRP A 57 3.06 -26.70 36.61
CA TRP A 57 3.13 -26.19 35.25
C TRP A 57 3.11 -24.66 35.25
N ARG A 58 3.95 -24.07 34.41
CA ARG A 58 3.99 -22.64 34.13
C ARG A 58 3.84 -22.37 32.65
N VAL A 59 3.14 -21.30 32.31
CA VAL A 59 3.10 -20.73 30.94
C VAL A 59 3.70 -19.34 30.97
N ASN A 60 4.71 -19.08 30.13
CA ASN A 60 5.41 -17.79 30.07
C ASN A 60 5.88 -17.26 31.45
N GLY A 61 6.20 -18.16 32.38
CA GLY A 61 6.63 -17.83 33.75
C GLY A 61 5.52 -17.71 34.79
N THR A 62 4.24 -17.70 34.39
CA THR A 62 3.07 -17.68 35.28
C THR A 62 2.59 -19.08 35.64
N ASP A 63 2.27 -19.31 36.91
CA ASP A 63 1.73 -20.59 37.41
C ASP A 63 0.32 -20.85 36.86
N LEU A 64 0.10 -22.07 36.38
CA LEU A 64 -1.20 -22.52 35.87
C LEU A 64 -2.06 -23.09 37.00
N ALA A 65 -3.37 -22.92 36.87
CA ALA A 65 -4.32 -23.38 37.87
C ALA A 65 -4.38 -24.93 37.92
N PRO A 66 -4.45 -25.55 39.12
CA PRO A 66 -4.41 -27.01 39.26
C PRO A 66 -5.56 -27.76 38.58
N ASN A 67 -6.68 -27.09 38.32
CA ASN A 67 -7.85 -27.67 37.65
C ASN A 67 -7.60 -28.01 36.16
N LEU A 68 -6.56 -27.45 35.56
CA LEU A 68 -6.13 -27.77 34.20
C LEU A 68 -5.28 -29.05 34.16
N LEU A 69 -4.91 -29.61 35.31
CA LEU A 69 -4.03 -30.77 35.40
C LEU A 69 -4.83 -32.06 35.55
N ASN A 70 -4.38 -33.10 34.86
CA ASN A 70 -4.83 -34.47 35.09
C ASN A 70 -3.59 -35.33 35.40
N GLY A 71 -3.34 -35.52 36.69
CA GLY A 71 -2.07 -36.08 37.17
C GLY A 71 -0.91 -35.15 36.83
N SER A 72 0.12 -35.68 36.19
CA SER A 72 1.28 -34.91 35.72
C SER A 72 1.10 -34.20 34.38
N GLN A 73 -0.04 -34.40 33.71
CA GLN A 73 -0.32 -33.87 32.38
C GLN A 73 -1.16 -32.59 32.44
N LEU A 74 -0.91 -31.66 31.52
CA LEU A 74 -1.69 -30.42 31.37
C LEU A 74 -2.72 -30.60 30.25
N MET A 75 -4.00 -30.40 30.57
CA MET A 75 -5.12 -30.48 29.63
C MET A 75 -5.61 -29.07 29.25
N LEU A 76 -5.47 -28.72 27.98
CA LEU A 76 -6.01 -27.48 27.41
C LEU A 76 -7.15 -27.85 26.47
N ARG A 77 -8.34 -27.26 26.68
CA ARG A 77 -9.54 -27.54 25.87
C ARG A 77 -9.92 -26.31 25.06
N GLY A 78 -10.42 -26.51 23.85
CA GLY A 78 -10.85 -25.44 22.96
C GLY A 78 -9.75 -24.42 22.71
N LEU A 79 -8.60 -24.86 22.20
CA LEU A 79 -7.43 -24.00 22.03
C LEU A 79 -7.75 -22.72 21.24
N GLU A 80 -7.37 -21.59 21.82
CA GLU A 80 -7.40 -20.27 21.19
C GLU A 80 -5.98 -19.79 20.88
N LEU A 81 -5.85 -18.77 20.02
CA LEU A 81 -4.54 -18.21 19.67
C LEU A 81 -3.73 -17.75 20.89
N GLY A 82 -4.40 -17.24 21.93
CA GLY A 82 -3.79 -16.79 23.18
C GLY A 82 -3.16 -17.91 24.03
N HIS A 83 -3.46 -19.18 23.74
CA HIS A 83 -2.80 -20.32 24.38
C HIS A 83 -1.41 -20.59 23.81
N SER A 84 -0.98 -19.91 22.74
CA SER A 84 0.37 -20.02 22.23
C SER A 84 1.37 -19.47 23.25
N GLY A 85 2.42 -20.23 23.58
CA GLY A 85 3.37 -19.83 24.61
C GLY A 85 4.32 -20.93 25.04
N LEU A 86 5.19 -20.58 25.97
CA LEU A 86 6.21 -21.48 26.50
C LEU A 86 5.69 -22.15 27.78
N TYR A 87 5.34 -23.43 27.66
CA TYR A 87 4.89 -24.27 28.76
C TYR A 87 6.07 -25.01 29.36
N ALA A 88 6.24 -24.90 30.67
CA ALA A 88 7.33 -25.52 31.40
C ALA A 88 6.77 -26.33 32.57
N CYS A 89 7.19 -27.59 32.66
CA CYS A 89 6.85 -28.48 33.76
C CYS A 89 8.03 -28.60 34.73
N PHE A 90 7.76 -28.41 36.02
CA PHE A 90 8.74 -28.49 37.09
C PHE A 90 8.38 -29.60 38.07
N HIS A 91 9.38 -30.22 38.65
CA HIS A 91 9.19 -31.05 39.83
C HIS A 91 8.75 -30.18 41.02
N ARG A 92 7.69 -30.56 41.73
CA ARG A 92 7.07 -29.74 42.77
C ARG A 92 8.03 -29.37 43.91
N ASP A 93 8.84 -30.32 44.37
CA ASP A 93 9.66 -30.11 45.57
C ASP A 93 11.01 -29.45 45.27
N SER A 94 11.64 -29.85 44.15
CA SER A 94 12.99 -29.42 43.80
C SER A 94 13.02 -28.23 42.85
N TRP A 95 11.87 -27.82 42.30
CA TRP A 95 11.76 -26.79 41.26
C TRP A 95 12.67 -27.02 40.04
N HIS A 96 13.10 -28.26 39.84
CA HIS A 96 13.91 -28.64 38.69
C HIS A 96 13.03 -28.72 37.46
N LEU A 97 13.45 -28.07 36.37
CA LEU A 97 12.77 -28.15 35.07
C LEU A 97 12.83 -29.60 34.57
N ARG A 98 11.67 -30.18 34.28
CA ARG A 98 11.56 -31.54 33.73
C ARG A 98 11.36 -31.52 32.23
N HIS A 99 10.51 -30.64 31.74
CA HIS A 99 10.17 -30.58 30.32
C HIS A 99 9.69 -29.18 29.94
N GLN A 100 9.91 -28.81 28.67
CA GLN A 100 9.51 -27.52 28.14
C GLN A 100 9.00 -27.67 26.70
N VAL A 101 7.84 -27.07 26.43
CA VAL A 101 7.16 -27.09 25.13
C VAL A 101 6.83 -25.67 24.72
N LEU A 102 7.24 -25.28 23.51
CA LEU A 102 6.76 -24.07 22.86
C LEU A 102 5.54 -24.43 22.00
N LEU A 103 4.35 -24.12 22.51
CA LEU A 103 3.09 -24.39 21.84
C LEU A 103 2.73 -23.26 20.88
N HIS A 104 2.46 -23.61 19.63
CA HIS A 104 1.90 -22.71 18.63
C HIS A 104 0.51 -23.20 18.21
N VAL A 105 -0.50 -22.37 18.41
CA VAL A 105 -1.88 -22.64 17.98
C VAL A 105 -2.14 -21.99 16.64
N GLY A 106 -2.58 -22.77 15.67
CA GLY A 106 -2.83 -22.28 14.32
C GLY A 106 -3.89 -23.06 13.55
N LEU A 107 -3.93 -22.85 12.25
CA LEU A 107 -4.82 -23.53 11.33
C LEU A 107 -4.03 -24.17 10.18
N PRO A 108 -4.49 -25.32 9.65
CA PRO A 108 -3.94 -25.83 8.40
C PRO A 108 -4.22 -24.84 7.26
N PRO A 109 -3.36 -24.76 6.23
CA PRO A 109 -3.56 -23.83 5.15
C PRO A 109 -4.75 -24.26 4.31
N ARG A 110 -5.54 -23.30 3.83
CA ARG A 110 -6.56 -23.54 2.78
C ARG A 110 -5.90 -23.52 1.40
N GLU A 111 -6.68 -23.83 0.37
CA GLU A 111 -6.26 -23.67 -1.02
C GLU A 111 -5.81 -22.22 -1.28
N PRO A 112 -4.55 -22.01 -1.72
CA PRO A 112 -4.04 -20.67 -2.01
C PRO A 112 -4.65 -20.09 -3.28
N VAL A 113 -4.93 -18.79 -3.26
CA VAL A 113 -5.38 -18.06 -4.45
C VAL A 113 -4.15 -17.74 -5.30
N LEU A 114 -4.13 -18.26 -6.53
CA LEU A 114 -3.03 -18.09 -7.50
C LEU A 114 -3.49 -17.22 -8.68
N SER A 115 -2.71 -16.19 -9.02
CA SER A 115 -2.98 -15.31 -10.16
C SER A 115 -1.69 -15.01 -10.93
N CYS A 116 -1.75 -15.04 -12.26
CA CYS A 116 -0.65 -14.69 -13.14
C CYS A 116 -1.04 -13.57 -14.09
N ARG A 117 -0.09 -12.68 -14.41
CA ARG A 117 -0.28 -11.50 -15.26
C ARG A 117 1.01 -11.14 -16.00
N SER A 118 0.88 -10.71 -17.24
CA SER A 118 1.96 -10.12 -18.03
C SER A 118 1.70 -8.65 -18.29
N ASN A 119 2.46 -7.78 -17.62
CA ASN A 119 2.53 -6.34 -17.86
C ASN A 119 3.80 -5.93 -18.63
N THR A 120 4.67 -6.90 -18.94
CA THR A 120 5.98 -6.71 -19.60
C THR A 120 6.09 -7.50 -20.90
N TYR A 121 4.96 -7.90 -21.49
CA TYR A 121 4.93 -8.63 -22.76
C TYR A 121 5.72 -7.88 -23.84
N PRO A 122 6.54 -8.55 -24.66
CA PRO A 122 6.71 -10.01 -24.78
C PRO A 122 7.83 -10.60 -23.89
N LYS A 123 8.33 -9.88 -22.87
CA LYS A 123 9.49 -10.36 -22.09
C LYS A 123 9.15 -11.48 -21.11
N GLY A 124 8.02 -11.38 -20.41
CA GLY A 124 7.65 -12.36 -19.41
C GLY A 124 6.34 -12.05 -18.70
N PHE A 125 6.09 -12.79 -17.64
CA PHE A 125 4.94 -12.61 -16.76
C PHE A 125 5.34 -12.90 -15.32
N TYR A 126 4.51 -12.45 -14.38
CA TYR A 126 4.66 -12.81 -12.98
C TYR A 126 3.44 -13.57 -12.49
N CYS A 127 3.66 -14.41 -11.49
CA CYS A 127 2.61 -15.04 -10.73
C CYS A 127 2.71 -14.62 -9.28
N SER A 128 1.56 -14.44 -8.64
CA SER A 128 1.44 -14.07 -7.23
C SER A 128 0.40 -14.94 -6.55
N TRP A 129 0.61 -15.19 -5.25
CA TRP A 129 -0.28 -16.03 -4.48
C TRP A 129 -0.50 -15.50 -3.07
N HIS A 130 -1.63 -15.87 -2.48
CA HIS A 130 -1.93 -15.59 -1.07
C HIS A 130 -2.90 -16.62 -0.51
N LEU A 131 -2.95 -16.72 0.81
CA LEU A 131 -3.97 -17.52 1.49
C LEU A 131 -5.22 -16.67 1.71
N PRO A 132 -6.42 -17.19 1.44
CA PRO A 132 -7.68 -16.46 1.66
C PRO A 132 -7.96 -16.23 3.16
N THR A 133 -7.38 -17.07 4.02
CA THR A 133 -7.51 -16.98 5.47
C THR A 133 -6.15 -17.16 6.13
N PRO A 134 -5.84 -16.42 7.21
CA PRO A 134 -4.60 -16.58 7.95
C PRO A 134 -4.52 -17.95 8.65
N THR A 135 -3.31 -18.50 8.76
CA THR A 135 -3.04 -19.76 9.47
C THR A 135 -2.46 -19.56 10.87
N TYR A 136 -1.96 -18.37 11.18
CA TYR A 136 -1.31 -18.00 12.45
C TYR A 136 -0.04 -18.79 12.82
N ILE A 137 0.42 -19.67 11.93
CA ILE A 137 1.67 -20.44 12.06
C ILE A 137 2.47 -20.35 10.75
N PRO A 138 3.81 -20.54 10.79
CA PRO A 138 4.66 -20.41 9.61
C PRO A 138 4.23 -21.33 8.47
N ASN A 139 4.13 -20.78 7.26
CA ASN A 139 3.82 -21.53 6.05
C ASN A 139 5.01 -21.54 5.10
N THR A 140 5.16 -22.64 4.37
CA THR A 140 6.12 -22.81 3.29
C THR A 140 5.39 -22.95 1.97
N PHE A 141 5.78 -22.16 0.98
CA PHE A 141 5.21 -22.19 -0.37
C PHE A 141 6.21 -22.78 -1.36
N ASN A 142 5.75 -23.74 -2.16
CA ASN A 142 6.52 -24.35 -3.24
C ASN A 142 5.78 -24.17 -4.57
N VAL A 143 6.44 -23.50 -5.51
CA VAL A 143 5.90 -23.14 -6.83
C VAL A 143 6.59 -23.97 -7.90
N THR A 144 5.81 -24.45 -8.87
CA THR A 144 6.29 -25.19 -10.04
C THR A 144 5.62 -24.65 -11.28
N VAL A 145 6.42 -24.32 -12.29
CA VAL A 145 5.95 -23.77 -13.56
C VAL A 145 6.36 -24.68 -14.70
N LEU A 146 5.39 -25.06 -15.52
CA LEU A 146 5.58 -25.90 -16.70
C LEU A 146 5.09 -25.16 -17.94
N HIS A 147 5.80 -25.34 -19.05
CA HIS A 147 5.34 -24.99 -20.39
C HIS A 147 5.32 -26.27 -21.22
N GLY A 148 4.15 -26.88 -21.36
CA GLY A 148 4.02 -28.27 -21.82
C GLY A 148 4.70 -29.23 -20.84
N SER A 149 5.74 -29.94 -21.29
CA SER A 149 6.56 -30.83 -20.46
C SER A 149 7.83 -30.18 -19.89
N LYS A 150 8.16 -28.94 -20.29
CA LYS A 150 9.39 -28.28 -19.88
C LYS A 150 9.21 -27.50 -18.58
N ILE A 151 10.13 -27.73 -17.64
CA ILE A 151 10.19 -26.99 -16.37
C ILE A 151 10.76 -25.59 -16.64
N MET A 152 10.06 -24.58 -16.13
CA MET A 152 10.44 -23.18 -16.24
C MET A 152 11.01 -22.66 -14.92
N VAL A 153 11.94 -21.71 -15.01
CA VAL A 153 12.52 -21.04 -13.84
C VAL A 153 11.57 -19.92 -13.39
N CYS A 154 11.28 -19.90 -12.09
CA CYS A 154 10.47 -18.88 -11.42
C CYS A 154 11.41 -18.09 -10.50
N GLU A 155 11.80 -16.90 -10.95
CA GLU A 155 12.72 -15.99 -10.26
C GLU A 155 11.96 -15.27 -9.14
N LYS A 156 12.28 -15.58 -7.88
CA LYS A 156 11.60 -14.97 -6.71
C LYS A 156 11.78 -13.46 -6.72
N ASP A 157 10.69 -12.74 -6.48
CA ASP A 157 10.72 -11.29 -6.39
C ASP A 157 11.43 -10.85 -5.09
N PRO A 158 12.42 -9.95 -5.16
CA PRO A 158 13.18 -9.52 -3.98
C PRO A 158 12.35 -8.65 -3.03
N ALA A 159 11.37 -7.91 -3.54
CA ALA A 159 10.52 -7.03 -2.74
C ALA A 159 9.28 -7.77 -2.21
N LEU A 160 8.74 -8.72 -2.98
CA LEU A 160 7.47 -9.39 -2.70
C LEU A 160 7.64 -10.90 -2.51
N LYS A 161 7.58 -11.38 -1.26
CA LYS A 161 7.79 -12.80 -0.91
C LYS A 161 6.90 -13.79 -1.67
N ASN A 162 5.65 -13.43 -1.96
CA ASN A 162 4.68 -14.31 -2.63
C ASN A 162 4.48 -13.96 -4.11
N ARG A 163 5.58 -13.60 -4.78
CA ARG A 163 5.60 -13.31 -6.22
C ARG A 163 6.86 -13.89 -6.84
N CYS A 164 6.74 -14.37 -8.07
CA CYS A 164 7.89 -14.67 -8.91
C CYS A 164 7.67 -14.30 -10.37
N HIS A 165 8.77 -14.14 -11.09
CA HIS A 165 8.82 -13.76 -12.49
C HIS A 165 9.28 -14.93 -13.36
N ILE A 166 8.65 -15.07 -14.53
CA ILE A 166 8.90 -16.13 -15.50
C ILE A 166 9.10 -15.46 -16.86
N ARG A 167 10.19 -15.81 -17.56
CA ARG A 167 10.43 -15.34 -18.92
C ARG A 167 9.67 -16.21 -19.91
N TYR A 168 9.10 -15.59 -20.94
CA TYR A 168 8.48 -16.35 -22.02
C TYR A 168 9.54 -17.15 -22.76
N MET A 169 9.20 -18.38 -23.11
CA MET A 169 10.13 -19.27 -23.81
C MET A 169 10.05 -19.11 -25.32
N HIS A 170 8.82 -19.09 -25.83
CA HIS A 170 8.49 -18.84 -27.23
C HIS A 170 7.26 -17.95 -27.22
N LEU A 171 7.29 -16.91 -28.04
CA LEU A 171 6.12 -16.06 -28.27
C LEU A 171 5.13 -16.77 -29.18
N PHE A 172 3.85 -16.46 -29.00
CA PHE A 172 2.76 -17.02 -29.78
C PHE A 172 2.70 -18.56 -29.72
N SER A 173 3.13 -19.14 -28.60
CA SER A 173 3.09 -20.59 -28.45
C SER A 173 1.65 -21.07 -28.22
N THR A 174 1.26 -22.15 -28.88
CA THR A 174 0.01 -22.87 -28.59
C THR A 174 0.13 -23.79 -27.37
N ILE A 175 1.33 -23.90 -26.80
CA ILE A 175 1.60 -24.69 -25.61
C ILE A 175 1.19 -23.87 -24.38
N LYS A 176 0.35 -24.47 -23.54
CA LYS A 176 -0.13 -23.81 -22.32
C LYS A 176 0.92 -23.79 -21.22
N TYR A 177 0.90 -22.73 -20.43
CA TYR A 177 1.60 -22.68 -19.16
C TYR A 177 0.72 -23.33 -18.08
N LYS A 178 1.33 -24.14 -17.22
CA LYS A 178 0.72 -24.68 -16.01
C LYS A 178 1.54 -24.25 -14.81
N VAL A 179 0.93 -23.48 -13.92
CA VAL A 179 1.54 -23.01 -12.68
C VAL A 179 0.85 -23.71 -11.53
N SER A 180 1.64 -24.40 -10.70
CA SER A 180 1.15 -25.11 -9.51
C SER A 180 1.82 -24.51 -8.28
N ILE A 181 1.03 -24.16 -7.28
CA ILE A 181 1.50 -23.67 -5.98
C ILE A 181 1.02 -24.64 -4.91
N SER A 182 1.93 -25.06 -4.05
CA SER A 182 1.62 -25.86 -2.87
C SER A 182 2.03 -25.08 -1.63
N VAL A 183 1.21 -25.18 -0.59
CA VAL A 183 1.41 -24.54 0.70
C VAL A 183 1.35 -25.62 1.77
N SER A 184 2.32 -25.61 2.68
CA SER A 184 2.34 -26.53 3.81
C SER A 184 2.74 -25.81 5.09
N ASN A 185 2.20 -26.28 6.20
CA ASN A 185 2.64 -25.94 7.54
C ASN A 185 2.61 -27.21 8.41
N ALA A 186 2.91 -27.07 9.69
CA ALA A 186 2.97 -28.21 10.62
C ALA A 186 1.62 -28.94 10.80
N LEU A 187 0.49 -28.31 10.45
CA LEU A 187 -0.86 -28.85 10.63
C LEU A 187 -1.47 -29.43 9.34
N GLY A 188 -0.84 -29.22 8.18
CA GLY A 188 -1.35 -29.75 6.92
C GLY A 188 -0.74 -29.11 5.68
N HIS A 189 -1.31 -29.48 4.53
CA HIS A 189 -0.91 -28.97 3.23
C HIS A 189 -2.12 -28.79 2.32
N ASN A 190 -1.99 -27.91 1.33
CA ASN A 190 -2.94 -27.72 0.26
C ASN A 190 -2.23 -27.22 -1.00
N ALA A 191 -2.89 -27.33 -2.16
CA ALA A 191 -2.31 -26.90 -3.42
C ALA A 191 -3.37 -26.40 -4.39
N THR A 192 -2.96 -25.52 -5.30
CA THR A 192 -3.80 -24.98 -6.38
C THR A 192 -2.96 -24.91 -7.65
N ALA A 193 -3.57 -25.17 -8.79
CA ALA A 193 -2.92 -25.03 -10.08
C ALA A 193 -3.83 -24.33 -11.08
N ILE A 194 -3.24 -23.49 -11.92
CA ILE A 194 -3.92 -22.86 -13.05
C ILE A 194 -3.17 -23.17 -14.34
N THR A 195 -3.93 -23.32 -15.42
CA THR A 195 -3.41 -23.54 -16.76
C THR A 195 -3.96 -22.46 -17.67
N PHE A 196 -3.10 -21.80 -18.44
CA PHE A 196 -3.51 -20.68 -19.30
C PHE A 196 -2.69 -20.61 -20.58
N ASP A 197 -3.27 -19.97 -21.58
CA ASP A 197 -2.61 -19.60 -22.82
C ASP A 197 -1.89 -18.25 -22.65
N GLU A 198 -0.73 -18.09 -23.28
CA GLU A 198 0.14 -16.90 -23.19
C GLU A 198 -0.63 -15.58 -23.34
N PHE A 199 -1.45 -15.49 -24.40
CA PHE A 199 -2.17 -14.29 -24.78
C PHE A 199 -3.30 -13.91 -23.81
N THR A 200 -3.75 -14.81 -22.93
CA THR A 200 -4.88 -14.56 -22.01
C THR A 200 -4.48 -13.77 -20.78
N ILE A 201 -3.22 -13.86 -20.36
CA ILE A 201 -2.72 -13.21 -19.14
C ILE A 201 -2.09 -11.85 -19.40
N VAL A 202 -2.01 -11.43 -20.66
CA VAL A 202 -1.50 -10.11 -21.04
C VAL A 202 -2.45 -9.03 -20.53
N LYS A 203 -1.93 -8.15 -19.69
CA LYS A 203 -2.64 -6.99 -19.14
C LYS A 203 -1.58 -5.92 -18.83
N PRO A 204 -1.41 -4.92 -19.72
CA PRO A 204 -0.49 -3.80 -19.50
C PRO A 204 -0.77 -3.07 -18.19
N ASP A 205 0.17 -2.27 -17.70
CA ASP A 205 -0.12 -1.30 -16.65
C ASP A 205 -0.90 -0.10 -17.21
N PRO A 206 -1.58 0.70 -16.36
CA PRO A 206 -2.28 1.89 -16.83
C PRO A 206 -1.32 2.91 -17.49
N PRO A 207 -1.77 3.68 -18.49
CA PRO A 207 -0.98 4.77 -19.07
C PRO A 207 -0.43 5.72 -18.00
N GLU A 208 0.79 6.17 -18.22
CA GLU A 208 1.50 7.09 -17.33
C GLU A 208 1.31 8.54 -17.77
N ASN A 209 1.53 9.49 -16.86
CA ASN A 209 1.56 10.92 -17.18
C ASN A 209 0.35 11.42 -17.98
N VAL A 210 -0.86 11.00 -17.60
CA VAL A 210 -2.11 11.49 -18.20
C VAL A 210 -2.30 12.95 -17.79
N VAL A 211 -2.29 13.84 -18.78
CA VAL A 211 -2.44 15.29 -18.60
C VAL A 211 -3.52 15.78 -19.55
N ALA A 212 -4.41 16.64 -19.04
CA ALA A 212 -5.42 17.32 -19.84
C ALA A 212 -5.19 18.85 -19.76
N ARG A 213 -5.17 19.52 -20.91
CA ARG A 213 -4.90 20.96 -21.03
C ARG A 213 -6.02 21.66 -21.79
N PRO A 214 -6.42 22.88 -21.39
CA PRO A 214 -7.33 23.70 -22.17
C PRO A 214 -6.69 24.10 -23.51
N VAL A 215 -7.47 24.03 -24.59
CA VAL A 215 -7.04 24.54 -25.89
C VAL A 215 -7.33 26.05 -25.93
N PRO A 216 -6.32 26.92 -26.12
CA PRO A 216 -6.51 28.37 -26.15
C PRO A 216 -7.60 28.80 -27.13
N SER A 217 -8.39 29.79 -26.72
CA SER A 217 -9.50 30.35 -27.51
C SER A 217 -10.61 29.36 -27.89
N ASN A 218 -10.66 28.17 -27.25
CA ASN A 218 -11.65 27.13 -27.56
C ASN A 218 -12.33 26.64 -26.26
N PRO A 219 -13.53 27.16 -25.91
CA PRO A 219 -14.18 26.87 -24.64
C PRO A 219 -14.82 25.48 -24.54
N ARG A 220 -14.77 24.69 -25.62
CA ARG A 220 -15.35 23.34 -25.70
C ARG A 220 -14.30 22.25 -25.93
N ARG A 221 -13.00 22.60 -25.85
CA ARG A 221 -11.91 21.68 -26.19
C ARG A 221 -10.94 21.46 -25.04
N LEU A 222 -10.54 20.20 -24.89
CA LEU A 222 -9.47 19.76 -24.00
C LEU A 222 -8.53 18.85 -24.78
N GLU A 223 -7.24 19.18 -24.77
CA GLU A 223 -6.19 18.32 -25.31
C GLU A 223 -5.73 17.39 -24.19
N VAL A 224 -5.85 16.09 -24.41
CA VAL A 224 -5.45 15.04 -23.48
C VAL A 224 -4.24 14.33 -24.07
N THR A 225 -3.18 14.20 -23.28
CA THR A 225 -1.95 13.49 -23.66
C THR A 225 -1.57 12.50 -22.57
N TRP A 226 -0.98 11.38 -22.93
CA TRP A 226 -0.47 10.37 -21.99
C TRP A 226 0.83 9.76 -22.50
N GLN A 227 1.42 8.88 -21.70
CA GLN A 227 2.57 8.08 -22.07
C GLN A 227 2.24 6.59 -21.97
N THR A 228 2.84 5.81 -22.87
CA THR A 228 2.84 4.36 -22.78
C THR A 228 3.45 3.92 -21.45
N PRO A 229 2.90 2.89 -20.77
CA PRO A 229 3.45 2.41 -19.52
C PRO A 229 4.92 2.00 -19.67
N SER A 230 5.78 2.44 -18.77
CA SER A 230 7.21 2.17 -18.80
C SER A 230 7.56 0.67 -18.69
N THR A 231 6.62 -0.13 -18.16
CA THR A 231 6.74 -1.58 -18.09
C THR A 231 6.54 -2.26 -19.43
N TRP A 232 5.92 -1.60 -20.42
CA TRP A 232 5.68 -2.13 -21.76
C TRP A 232 6.89 -1.85 -22.65
N PRO A 233 7.74 -2.86 -22.93
CA PRO A 233 9.10 -2.62 -23.38
C PRO A 233 9.26 -2.37 -24.88
N ASP A 234 8.28 -2.77 -25.70
CA ASP A 234 8.38 -2.73 -27.16
C ASP A 234 7.04 -2.35 -27.80
N PRO A 235 6.60 -1.08 -27.66
CA PRO A 235 5.34 -0.61 -28.23
C PRO A 235 5.35 -0.53 -29.77
N GLU A 236 6.52 -0.56 -30.41
CA GLU A 236 6.62 -0.53 -31.87
C GLU A 236 6.25 -1.89 -32.48
N SER A 237 6.75 -2.98 -31.90
CA SER A 237 6.38 -4.34 -32.34
C SER A 237 5.04 -4.81 -31.77
N PHE A 238 4.67 -4.31 -30.58
CA PHE A 238 3.44 -4.68 -29.85
C PHE A 238 2.65 -3.43 -29.48
N PRO A 239 1.95 -2.83 -30.47
CA PRO A 239 1.26 -1.56 -30.27
C PRO A 239 0.09 -1.71 -29.29
N LEU A 240 -0.01 -0.72 -28.41
CA LEU A 240 -1.14 -0.59 -27.49
C LEU A 240 -2.23 0.26 -28.14
N LYS A 241 -3.47 -0.15 -27.92
CA LYS A 241 -4.64 0.70 -28.07
C LYS A 241 -5.08 1.24 -26.72
N PHE A 242 -5.77 2.37 -26.75
CA PHE A 242 -6.19 3.10 -25.56
C PHE A 242 -7.70 3.26 -25.51
N PHE A 243 -8.25 3.24 -24.30
CA PHE A 243 -9.64 3.55 -24.05
C PHE A 243 -9.68 4.75 -23.13
N LEU A 244 -10.12 5.88 -23.66
CA LEU A 244 -10.26 7.14 -22.93
C LEU A 244 -11.69 7.24 -22.42
N ARG A 245 -11.84 7.60 -21.15
CA ARG A 245 -13.14 7.98 -20.57
C ARG A 245 -13.07 9.35 -19.94
N TYR A 246 -14.14 10.12 -20.10
CA TYR A 246 -14.26 11.46 -19.55
C TYR A 246 -15.71 11.77 -19.18
N ARG A 247 -15.88 12.61 -18.17
CA ARG A 247 -17.17 13.19 -17.80
C ARG A 247 -16.95 14.52 -17.10
N PRO A 248 -17.89 15.48 -17.21
CA PRO A 248 -17.87 16.66 -16.36
C PRO A 248 -18.23 16.26 -14.92
N LEU A 249 -17.74 16.96 -13.91
CA LEU A 249 -18.08 16.67 -12.51
C LEU A 249 -19.58 16.83 -12.20
N ILE A 250 -20.29 17.62 -13.02
CA ILE A 250 -21.73 17.85 -12.88
C ILE A 250 -22.61 16.68 -13.36
N LEU A 251 -22.04 15.68 -14.04
CA LEU A 251 -22.77 14.50 -14.53
C LEU A 251 -22.03 13.22 -14.15
N ASP A 252 -22.77 12.15 -13.87
CA ASP A 252 -22.18 10.83 -13.56
C ASP A 252 -21.98 9.93 -14.79
N GLN A 253 -22.47 10.36 -15.95
CA GLN A 253 -22.36 9.59 -17.19
C GLN A 253 -20.99 9.77 -17.85
N TRP A 254 -20.28 8.65 -18.03
CA TRP A 254 -19.02 8.60 -18.76
C TRP A 254 -19.23 8.57 -20.27
N GLN A 255 -18.47 9.40 -20.98
CA GLN A 255 -18.23 9.28 -22.40
C GLN A 255 -16.95 8.47 -22.63
N HIS A 256 -16.91 7.74 -23.74
CA HIS A 256 -15.84 6.79 -24.04
C HIS A 256 -15.34 6.97 -25.47
N VAL A 257 -14.03 6.82 -25.66
CA VAL A 257 -13.39 6.87 -26.97
C VAL A 257 -12.31 5.78 -27.02
N GLU A 258 -12.40 4.87 -27.98
CA GLU A 258 -11.34 3.90 -28.26
C GLU A 258 -10.40 4.47 -29.32
N LEU A 259 -9.10 4.38 -29.06
CA LEU A 259 -8.03 4.98 -29.84
C LEU A 259 -7.03 3.89 -30.19
N SER A 260 -6.88 3.59 -31.48
CA SER A 260 -6.00 2.51 -31.95
C SER A 260 -4.55 2.97 -32.14
N ASP A 261 -4.33 4.28 -32.24
CA ASP A 261 -3.02 4.88 -32.50
C ASP A 261 -2.83 6.18 -31.71
N GLY A 262 -1.56 6.46 -31.39
CA GLY A 262 -1.15 7.69 -30.75
C GLY A 262 -1.35 7.73 -29.22
N THR A 263 -0.79 8.78 -28.62
CA THR A 263 -0.82 9.01 -27.17
C THR A 263 -1.47 10.36 -26.82
N ALA A 264 -2.33 10.86 -27.72
CA ALA A 264 -3.03 12.12 -27.55
C ALA A 264 -4.42 12.06 -28.17
N HIS A 265 -5.36 12.80 -27.59
CA HIS A 265 -6.70 12.98 -28.12
C HIS A 265 -7.26 14.35 -27.73
N THR A 266 -7.98 15.00 -28.63
CA THR A 266 -8.68 16.26 -28.34
C THR A 266 -10.17 16.00 -28.15
N ILE A 267 -10.65 16.20 -26.92
CA ILE A 267 -12.08 16.24 -26.61
C ILE A 267 -12.65 17.52 -27.23
N THR A 268 -13.78 17.42 -27.92
CA THR A 268 -14.36 18.56 -28.69
C THR A 268 -15.76 18.98 -28.24
N ASP A 269 -16.37 18.23 -27.34
CA ASP A 269 -17.73 18.42 -26.82
C ASP A 269 -17.75 18.77 -25.32
N ALA A 270 -16.64 19.28 -24.78
CA ALA A 270 -16.53 19.63 -23.37
C ALA A 270 -17.45 20.81 -22.99
N TYR A 271 -18.08 20.80 -21.82
CA TYR A 271 -18.87 21.91 -21.28
C TYR A 271 -17.99 23.06 -20.83
N ALA A 272 -18.24 24.24 -21.39
CA ALA A 272 -17.49 25.45 -21.07
C ALA A 272 -17.52 25.75 -19.57
N GLY A 273 -16.35 26.04 -19.00
CA GLY A 273 -16.19 26.36 -17.57
C GLY A 273 -16.57 25.24 -16.60
N LYS A 274 -16.75 24.00 -17.07
CA LYS A 274 -16.99 22.84 -16.20
C LYS A 274 -15.73 22.02 -16.09
N GLU A 275 -15.41 21.61 -14.87
CA GLU A 275 -14.30 20.72 -14.61
C GLU A 275 -14.66 19.29 -15.04
N TYR A 276 -13.67 18.59 -15.58
CA TYR A 276 -13.76 17.22 -16.08
C TYR A 276 -12.85 16.28 -15.31
N ILE A 277 -13.28 15.03 -15.18
CA ILE A 277 -12.44 13.90 -14.79
C ILE A 277 -12.14 13.10 -16.05
N ILE A 278 -10.86 12.85 -16.32
CA ILE A 278 -10.37 12.12 -17.49
C ILE A 278 -9.49 10.96 -17.04
N GLN A 279 -9.71 9.77 -17.61
CA GLN A 279 -8.88 8.59 -17.37
C GLN A 279 -8.64 7.84 -18.67
N VAL A 280 -7.52 7.13 -18.73
CA VAL A 280 -7.14 6.32 -19.89
C VAL A 280 -6.77 4.91 -19.41
N ALA A 281 -7.17 3.90 -20.17
CA ALA A 281 -6.73 2.52 -20.00
C ALA A 281 -6.01 2.07 -21.29
N ALA A 282 -5.14 1.07 -21.18
CA ALA A 282 -4.36 0.52 -22.28
C ALA A 282 -4.63 -0.97 -22.44
N LYS A 283 -4.55 -1.46 -23.68
CA LYS A 283 -4.60 -2.89 -24.01
C LYS A 283 -3.70 -3.13 -25.21
N ASP A 284 -3.09 -4.31 -25.28
CA ASP A 284 -2.55 -4.79 -26.55
C ASP A 284 -3.67 -4.81 -27.62
N ASN A 285 -3.29 -4.53 -28.87
CA ASN A 285 -4.26 -4.41 -29.95
C ASN A 285 -5.05 -5.71 -30.20
N GLU A 286 -4.42 -6.87 -30.03
CA GLU A 286 -4.98 -8.17 -30.41
C GLU A 286 -5.25 -9.07 -29.20
N ILE A 287 -4.38 -9.04 -28.19
CA ILE A 287 -4.39 -10.01 -27.10
C ILE A 287 -4.68 -9.39 -25.73
N GLY A 288 -4.92 -10.26 -24.75
CA GLY A 288 -5.04 -9.85 -23.36
C GLY A 288 -6.30 -9.05 -23.02
N THR A 289 -6.20 -8.32 -21.91
CA THR A 289 -7.27 -7.55 -21.29
C THR A 289 -6.84 -6.10 -21.03
N TRP A 290 -7.83 -5.21 -20.93
CA TRP A 290 -7.59 -3.81 -20.58
C TRP A 290 -6.89 -3.70 -19.23
N SER A 291 -5.95 -2.75 -19.13
CA SER A 291 -5.37 -2.32 -17.88
C SER A 291 -6.44 -1.70 -16.96
N ASP A 292 -6.06 -1.48 -15.70
CA ASP A 292 -6.89 -0.64 -14.84
C ASP A 292 -6.86 0.82 -15.35
N TRP A 293 -7.82 1.63 -14.94
CA TRP A 293 -7.84 3.04 -15.30
C TRP A 293 -6.63 3.77 -14.71
N SER A 294 -6.06 4.69 -15.49
CA SER A 294 -5.01 5.60 -15.02
C SER A 294 -5.47 6.40 -13.80
N VAL A 295 -4.51 7.00 -13.10
CA VAL A 295 -4.82 8.10 -12.18
C VAL A 295 -5.62 9.16 -12.93
N ALA A 296 -6.65 9.69 -12.28
CA ALA A 296 -7.55 10.66 -12.88
C ALA A 296 -6.83 11.99 -13.12
N ALA A 297 -6.94 12.50 -14.34
CA ALA A 297 -6.56 13.86 -14.70
C ALA A 297 -7.78 14.77 -14.57
N HIS A 298 -7.55 15.98 -14.07
CA HIS A 298 -8.56 17.00 -13.90
C HIS A 298 -8.25 18.19 -14.79
N ALA A 299 -9.25 18.71 -15.50
CA ALA A 299 -9.08 19.90 -16.32
C ALA A 299 -10.40 20.64 -16.52
N THR A 300 -10.30 21.96 -16.71
CA THR A 300 -11.43 22.82 -17.11
C THR A 300 -11.12 23.39 -18.49
N PRO A 301 -12.05 23.35 -19.46
CA PRO A 301 -11.86 23.95 -20.77
C PRO A 301 -11.55 25.44 -20.66
N TRP A 302 -10.96 26.00 -21.72
CA TRP A 302 -10.56 27.41 -21.73
C TRP A 302 -11.75 28.34 -21.44
N THR A 303 -11.51 29.33 -20.59
CA THR A 303 -12.46 30.40 -20.32
C THR A 303 -11.82 31.73 -20.68
N GLU A 304 -12.58 32.63 -21.32
CA GLU A 304 -12.17 34.04 -21.37
C GLU A 304 -12.03 34.56 -19.95
N GLU A 305 -10.90 35.18 -19.64
CA GLU A 305 -10.83 36.05 -18.48
C GLU A 305 -11.90 37.14 -18.65
N PRO A 306 -12.74 37.39 -17.64
CA PRO A 306 -13.70 38.48 -17.70
C PRO A 306 -12.92 39.76 -18.02
N ARG A 307 -13.14 40.33 -19.20
CA ARG A 307 -12.67 41.69 -19.47
C ARG A 307 -13.35 42.57 -18.44
N HIS A 308 -12.59 43.07 -17.46
CA HIS A 308 -13.05 44.17 -16.64
C HIS A 308 -13.40 45.30 -17.61
N LEU A 309 -14.71 45.53 -17.81
CA LEU A 309 -15.19 46.74 -18.43
C LEU A 309 -14.80 47.86 -17.48
N THR A 310 -13.62 48.44 -17.67
CA THR A 310 -13.32 49.75 -17.14
C THR A 310 -14.26 50.71 -17.85
N THR A 311 -15.39 51.00 -17.19
CA THR A 311 -16.20 52.17 -17.48
C THR A 311 -15.36 53.40 -17.17
N GLU A 312 -14.58 53.86 -18.15
CA GLU A 312 -14.09 55.23 -18.18
C GLU A 312 -14.47 55.88 -19.51
N ALA A 313 -15.47 56.74 -19.37
CA ALA A 313 -15.73 57.96 -20.12
C ALA A 313 -15.69 57.87 -21.65
N GLN A 314 -16.88 57.65 -22.20
CA GLN A 314 -17.34 58.23 -23.45
C GLN A 314 -16.96 59.72 -23.51
N ALA A 315 -15.89 60.03 -24.24
CA ALA A 315 -15.61 61.39 -24.67
C ALA A 315 -16.75 61.83 -25.58
N THR A 316 -17.43 62.88 -25.14
CA THR A 316 -18.58 63.50 -25.76
C THR A 316 -18.23 64.05 -27.15
N GLU A 317 -18.51 63.29 -28.21
CA GLU A 317 -18.76 63.88 -29.53
C GLU A 317 -20.22 64.35 -29.57
N THR A 318 -20.44 65.65 -29.32
CA THR A 318 -21.74 66.28 -29.61
C THR A 318 -21.62 67.10 -30.88
N THR A 319 -22.31 66.58 -31.90
CA THR A 319 -22.61 67.16 -33.19
C THR A 319 -23.18 68.57 -33.07
N THR A 320 -22.57 69.51 -33.78
CA THR A 320 -23.09 70.83 -34.12
C THR A 320 -24.48 70.75 -34.74
N SER A 321 -25.47 71.41 -34.14
CA SER A 321 -26.70 71.83 -34.81
C SER A 321 -26.91 73.33 -34.56
N THR A 322 -26.85 74.09 -35.64
CA THR A 322 -27.12 75.53 -35.70
C THR A 322 -28.60 75.72 -36.00
N THR A 323 -29.29 76.65 -35.32
CA THR A 323 -30.21 77.68 -35.89
C THR A 323 -30.92 78.48 -34.78
N SER A 324 -30.64 79.81 -34.75
CA SER A 324 -31.52 81.00 -34.56
C SER A 324 -32.69 80.96 -33.55
N SER A 325 -33.03 81.97 -32.73
CA SER A 325 -32.79 83.42 -32.74
C SER A 325 -33.26 84.08 -31.41
N LEU A 326 -32.67 85.24 -31.03
CA LEU A 326 -33.25 86.45 -30.35
C LEU A 326 -34.07 86.27 -29.04
N ALA A 327 -33.99 87.03 -27.94
CA ALA A 327 -33.22 88.14 -27.37
C ALA A 327 -33.70 88.32 -25.87
N PRO A 328 -33.05 89.12 -24.99
CA PRO A 328 -33.10 89.09 -23.49
C PRO A 328 -34.18 90.07 -22.90
N PRO A 329 -34.33 90.42 -21.57
CA PRO A 329 -33.39 90.46 -20.40
C PRO A 329 -34.07 90.21 -19.00
N PRO A 330 -33.68 90.81 -17.83
CA PRO A 330 -32.43 90.73 -17.04
C PRO A 330 -32.58 90.34 -15.53
N THR A 331 -31.46 89.99 -14.90
CA THR A 331 -30.99 90.22 -13.50
C THR A 331 -31.89 90.00 -12.27
N THR A 332 -31.40 89.22 -11.29
CA THR A 332 -31.04 89.57 -9.88
C THR A 332 -31.01 88.27 -9.01
N LYS A 333 -29.87 87.86 -8.44
CA LYS A 333 -29.28 88.16 -7.10
C LYS A 333 -29.89 87.39 -5.91
N ILE A 334 -28.98 86.94 -5.01
CA ILE A 334 -29.12 86.62 -3.56
C ILE A 334 -29.69 85.21 -3.26
N CYS A 335 -28.86 84.23 -2.84
CA CYS A 335 -28.26 83.96 -1.52
C CYS A 335 -29.25 83.42 -0.46
N ASP A 336 -29.09 82.11 -0.16
CA ASP A 336 -29.25 81.39 1.12
C ASP A 336 -30.61 81.46 1.86
N PRO A 337 -31.00 80.49 2.73
CA PRO A 337 -30.14 79.92 3.79
C PRO A 337 -30.32 78.43 4.15
N GLY A 338 -29.31 77.89 4.83
CA GLY A 338 -29.44 77.55 6.26
C GLY A 338 -29.96 76.15 6.65
N GLU A 339 -29.05 75.40 7.27
CA GLU A 339 -29.24 74.16 8.02
C GLU A 339 -30.34 74.15 9.09
N LEU A 340 -30.92 72.96 9.32
CA LEU A 340 -31.03 72.27 10.62
C LEU A 340 -31.63 70.88 10.35
N GLY A 341 -31.20 69.74 10.89
CA GLY A 341 -30.16 69.36 11.82
C GLY A 341 -30.47 67.94 12.34
N SER A 342 -29.43 67.27 12.86
CA SER A 342 -29.49 66.15 13.83
C SER A 342 -30.01 64.78 13.33
N GLY A 343 -29.33 63.65 13.55
CA GLY A 343 -28.12 63.38 14.32
C GLY A 343 -27.92 61.86 14.54
N GLY A 344 -26.72 61.48 14.97
CA GLY A 344 -26.46 60.24 15.71
C GLY A 344 -25.73 59.11 14.96
N GLY A 345 -24.39 59.10 14.99
CA GLY A 345 -23.57 57.89 14.78
C GLY A 345 -23.34 57.13 16.09
N PRO A 346 -22.21 56.45 16.30
CA PRO A 346 -21.48 55.52 15.41
C PRO A 346 -21.03 54.24 16.18
N SER A 347 -20.38 53.27 15.52
CA SER A 347 -19.10 52.62 15.93
C SER A 347 -18.96 51.17 15.44
N ALA A 348 -17.71 50.82 15.14
CA ALA A 348 -17.26 49.71 14.30
C ALA A 348 -16.53 48.60 15.13
N PRO A 349 -15.65 47.73 14.59
CA PRO A 349 -15.78 46.26 14.64
C PRO A 349 -14.67 45.58 15.48
N PHE A 350 -14.72 44.24 15.63
CA PHE A 350 -13.56 43.45 16.06
C PHE A 350 -13.34 42.23 15.16
N LEU A 351 -12.18 42.23 14.49
CA LEU A 351 -11.53 41.12 13.82
C LEU A 351 -10.60 40.41 14.83
N ILE A 352 -10.55 39.09 14.82
CA ILE A 352 -9.48 38.32 15.48
C ILE A 352 -8.74 37.52 14.40
N SER A 353 -7.50 37.90 14.16
CA SER A 353 -6.48 37.18 13.41
C SER A 353 -5.70 36.25 14.33
N VAL A 354 -5.51 34.99 13.94
CA VAL A 354 -4.61 34.02 14.61
C VAL A 354 -3.36 33.85 13.74
N PRO A 355 -2.13 33.92 14.30
CA PRO A 355 -0.90 33.81 13.51
C PRO A 355 -0.40 32.37 13.36
N VAL A 356 0.37 32.20 12.29
CA VAL A 356 1.09 31.02 11.79
C VAL A 356 2.35 30.74 12.64
N THR A 357 2.70 29.46 12.82
CA THR A 357 4.07 29.03 13.08
C THR A 357 4.43 27.83 12.18
N LEU A 358 5.34 28.06 11.23
CA LEU A 358 6.01 27.05 10.41
C LEU A 358 7.35 26.68 11.06
N ALA A 359 7.64 25.40 11.26
CA ALA A 359 8.95 24.90 11.66
C ALA A 359 9.63 24.24 10.46
N LEU A 360 10.77 24.78 10.04
CA LEU A 360 11.70 24.14 9.10
C LEU A 360 12.69 23.26 9.88
N ALA A 361 12.87 22.01 9.44
CA ALA A 361 13.97 21.15 9.86
C ALA A 361 14.97 21.02 8.70
N ALA A 362 16.22 21.42 8.95
CA ALA A 362 17.35 21.22 8.06
C ALA A 362 18.11 19.94 8.48
N ALA A 363 18.37 19.04 7.53
CA ALA A 363 19.25 17.89 7.72
C ALA A 363 20.58 18.12 6.98
N ALA A 364 21.68 18.05 7.72
CA ALA A 364 23.03 18.20 7.24
C ALA A 364 23.56 16.87 6.64
N ALA A 365 24.21 16.98 5.47
CA ALA A 365 24.94 15.89 4.83
C ALA A 365 26.41 15.91 5.26
N THR A 366 26.90 14.78 5.76
CA THR A 366 28.33 14.56 6.06
C THR A 366 29.00 13.79 4.92
N ALA A 367 29.99 14.42 4.31
CA ALA A 367 30.95 13.78 3.42
C ALA A 367 31.98 12.98 4.25
N SER A 368 32.43 11.84 3.73
CA SER A 368 33.64 11.17 4.17
C SER A 368 34.39 10.65 2.95
N SER A 369 35.54 11.27 2.70
CA SER A 369 36.59 10.78 1.82
C SER A 369 37.67 10.14 2.69
N LEU A 370 38.09 8.92 2.34
CA LEU A 370 39.35 8.35 2.83
C LEU A 370 39.97 7.54 1.68
N LEU A 371 41.05 8.13 1.15
CA LEU A 371 42.12 7.49 0.41
C LEU A 371 42.92 6.63 1.40
N ILE A 372 43.18 5.36 1.06
CA ILE A 372 44.49 4.70 0.87
C ILE A 372 44.23 3.48 0.00
#